data_AF-A0A2D9VDH8-F1
#
_entry.id   AF-A0A2D9VDH8-F1
#
_cell.length_a   1.000
_cell.length_b   1.000
_cell.length_c   1.000
_cell.angle_alpha   90.00
_cell.angle_beta   90.00
_cell.angle_gamma   90.00
#
_symmetry.space_group_name_H-M   'P 1'
#
loop_
_entity.id
_entity.type
_entity.pdbx_description
1 polymer ?
#
loop_
_entity_poly.entity_id
_entity_poly.type
_entity_poly.pdbx_seq_one_letter_code
_entity_poly.pdbx_strand_id
1 'polypeptide(L)' 'TKNTEASVSAWGHGQEALLAISKTLDSNLDFQLALNKLFKKTIEAGLKDHDLSAMCEIFK' A
#
# COMPACT_ATOMS: atom_id res chain seq x y z
N THR A 1 -14.62 3.26 10.44
CA THR A 1 -14.91 2.66 9.13
C THR A 1 -14.06 1.41 8.97
N LYS A 2 -14.53 0.26 9.45
CA LYS A 2 -13.69 -0.95 9.59
C LYS A 2 -13.77 -1.95 8.43
N ASN A 3 -14.55 -1.69 7.38
CA ASN A 3 -14.75 -2.62 6.26
C ASN A 3 -15.28 -1.86 5.04
N THR A 4 -14.41 -1.14 4.34
CA THR A 4 -14.76 -0.55 3.03
C THR A 4 -13.70 -0.90 2.00
N GLU A 5 -14.05 -0.83 0.73
CA GLU A 5 -13.12 -0.95 -0.42
C GLU A 5 -11.97 0.08 -0.39
N ALA A 6 -11.99 1.00 0.58
CA ALA A 6 -10.95 2.00 0.83
C ALA A 6 -10.01 1.64 1.99
N SER A 7 -9.95 0.37 2.41
CA SER A 7 -9.01 -0.08 3.44
C SER A 7 -7.55 -0.10 2.94
N VAL A 8 -6.60 -0.02 3.87
CA VAL A 8 -5.16 -0.20 3.56
C VAL A 8 -4.91 -1.50 2.79
N SER A 9 -5.58 -2.59 3.15
CA SER A 9 -5.45 -3.88 2.45
C SER A 9 -5.95 -3.83 1.00
N ALA A 10 -7.10 -3.22 0.75
CA ALA A 10 -7.67 -3.10 -0.59
C ALA A 10 -6.76 -2.25 -1.52
N TRP A 11 -6.31 -1.10 -1.02
CA TRP A 11 -5.36 -0.26 -1.76
C TRP A 11 -3.98 -0.91 -1.91
N GLY A 12 -3.52 -1.66 -0.92
CA GLY A 12 -2.27 -2.41 -0.96
C GLY A 12 -2.25 -3.43 -2.10
N HIS A 13 -3.33 -4.19 -2.30
CA HIS A 13 -3.47 -5.09 -3.45
C HIS A 13 -3.45 -4.34 -4.78
N GLY A 14 -4.12 -3.19 -4.87
CA GLY A 14 -4.07 -2.33 -6.05
C GLY A 14 -2.65 -1.87 -6.39
N GLN A 15 -1.86 -1.50 -5.38
CA GLN A 15 -0.46 -1.12 -5.57
C GLN A 15 0.43 -2.30 -5.97
N GLU A 16 0.17 -3.51 -5.49
CA GLU A 16 0.89 -4.70 -5.95
C GLU A 16 0.67 -4.96 -7.45
N ALA A 17 -0.57 -4.79 -7.93
CA ALA A 17 -0.87 -4.88 -9.35
C ALA A 17 -0.17 -3.79 -10.17
N LEU A 18 -0.17 -2.53 -9.70
CA LEU A 18 0.53 -1.43 -10.36
C LEU A 18 2.05 -1.64 -10.41
N LEU A 19 2.65 -2.15 -9.33
CA LEU A 19 4.08 -2.49 -9.30
C LEU A 19 4.40 -3.61 -10.30
N ALA A 20 3.53 -4.62 -10.41
CA ALA A 20 3.72 -5.69 -11.40
C ALA A 20 3.69 -5.16 -12.83
N ILE A 21 2.73 -4.30 -13.18
CA ILE A 21 2.65 -3.66 -14.51
C ILE A 21 3.88 -2.78 -14.74
N SER A 22 4.26 -1.97 -13.76
CA SER A 22 5.43 -1.07 -13.87
C SER A 22 6.71 -1.84 -14.18
N LYS A 23 6.92 -3.01 -13.55
CA LYS A 23 8.05 -3.91 -13.85
C LYS A 23 8.04 -4.40 -15.30
N THR A 24 6.87 -4.62 -15.90
CA THR A 24 6.77 -5.07 -17.30
C THR A 24 7.08 -3.96 -18.30
N LEU A 25 6.90 -2.70 -17.90
CA LEU A 25 7.08 -1.53 -18.77
C LEU A 25 8.50 -0.92 -18.69
N ASP A 26 9.42 -1.54 -17.95
CA ASP A 26 10.77 -1.02 -17.67
C ASP A 26 10.75 0.44 -17.16
N SER A 27 9.73 0.78 -16.37
CA SER A 27 9.59 2.11 -15.78
C SER A 27 10.48 2.26 -14.55
N ASN A 28 10.73 3.51 -14.12
CA ASN A 28 11.34 3.74 -12.81
C ASN A 28 10.40 3.20 -11.71
N LEU A 29 10.92 2.28 -10.90
CA LEU A 29 10.17 1.58 -9.87
C LEU A 29 10.34 2.15 -8.45
N ASP A 30 11.19 3.15 -8.26
CA ASP A 30 11.60 3.62 -6.93
C ASP A 30 10.39 4.06 -6.10
N PHE A 31 9.49 4.84 -6.71
CA PHE A 31 8.26 5.28 -6.05
C PHE A 31 7.33 4.12 -5.71
N GLN A 32 7.12 3.19 -6.66
CA GLN A 32 6.22 2.04 -6.47
C GLN A 32 6.75 1.08 -5.41
N LEU A 33 8.06 0.87 -5.35
CA LEU A 33 8.72 0.06 -4.33
C LEU A 33 8.63 0.71 -2.95
N ALA A 34 8.87 2.01 -2.85
CA ALA A 34 8.73 2.76 -1.60
C ALA A 34 7.28 2.71 -1.08
N LEU A 35 6.31 2.92 -1.98
CA LEU A 35 4.90 2.87 -1.65
C LEU A 35 4.46 1.47 -1.21
N ASN A 36 4.87 0.41 -1.93
CA ASN A 36 4.59 -0.97 -1.55
C ASN A 36 5.15 -1.31 -0.16
N LYS A 37 6.36 -0.84 0.15
CA LYS A 37 6.97 -1.00 1.48
C LYS A 37 6.15 -0.32 2.58
N LEU A 38 5.59 0.86 2.31
CA LEU A 38 4.72 1.57 3.26
C LEU A 38 3.43 0.80 3.55
N PHE A 39 2.78 0.25 2.51
CA PHE A 39 1.60 -0.61 2.68
C PHE A 39 1.92 -1.85 3.54
N LYS A 40 3.02 -2.55 3.24
CA LYS A 40 3.46 -3.72 4.02
C LYS A 40 3.69 -3.38 5.49
N LYS A 41 4.43 -2.30 5.78
CA LYS A 41 4.65 -1.84 7.15
C LYS A 41 3.35 -1.51 7.88
N THR A 42 2.40 -0.90 7.19
CA THR A 42 1.09 -0.56 7.77
C THR A 42 0.26 -1.81 8.10
N ILE A 43 0.32 -2.83 7.23
CA ILE A 43 -0.33 -4.13 7.46
C ILE A 43 0.33 -4.89 8.61
N GLU A 44 1.66 -4.92 8.66
CA GLU A 44 2.45 -5.50 9.76
C GLU A 44 2.15 -4.84 11.11
N ALA A 45 1.81 -3.55 11.11
CA ALA A 45 1.37 -2.80 12.29
C ALA A 45 -0.09 -3.10 12.71
N GLY A 46 -0.79 -4.03 12.03
CA GLY A 46 -2.15 -4.42 12.37
C GLY A 46 -3.25 -3.47 11.85
N LEU A 47 -2.89 -2.51 10.98
CA LEU A 47 -3.80 -1.46 10.50
C LEU A 47 -4.45 -1.81 9.14
N LYS A 48 -4.40 -3.07 8.73
CA LYS A 48 -4.83 -3.52 7.39
C LYS A 48 -6.31 -3.18 7.05
N ASP A 49 -7.19 -3.20 8.05
CA ASP A 49 -8.64 -2.98 7.88
C ASP A 49 -9.04 -1.52 8.19
N HIS A 50 -8.05 -0.66 8.48
CA HIS A 50 -8.26 0.76 8.67
C HIS A 50 -8.29 1.47 7.30
N ASP A 51 -8.79 2.69 7.28
CA ASP A 51 -8.71 3.55 6.11
C ASP A 51 -7.27 3.97 5.80
N LEU A 52 -7.05 4.49 4.58
CA LEU A 52 -5.72 4.84 4.08
C LEU A 52 -4.95 5.82 4.98
N SER A 53 -5.65 6.69 5.73
CA SER A 53 -5.00 7.68 6.58
C SER A 53 -4.23 7.05 7.75
N ALA A 54 -4.54 5.81 8.11
CA ALA A 54 -3.79 5.05 9.11
C ALA A 54 -2.33 4.79 8.70
N MET A 55 -1.98 4.90 7.41
CA MET A 55 -0.59 4.80 6.94
C MET A 55 0.30 5.92 7.51
N CYS A 56 -0.28 7.05 7.93
CA CYS A 56 0.46 8.14 8.58
C CYS A 56 1.09 7.71 9.92
N GLU A 57 0.56 6.67 10.58
CA GLU A 57 1.12 6.15 11.83
C GLU A 57 2.51 5.54 11.65
N ILE A 58 2.91 5.15 10.43
CA ILE A 58 4.23 4.60 10.13
C ILE A 58 5.34 5.67 10.12
N PHE A 59 4.96 6.95 10.03
CA PHE A 59 5.90 8.07 10.01
C PHE A 59 6.14 8.70 11.39
N LYS A 60 5.48 8.19 12.43
CA LYS A 60 5.69 8.59 13.83
C LYS A 60 6.80 7.75 14.44
#